data_AF-A0A969KMV0-F1
#
_entry.id   AF-A0A969KMV0-F1
#
_cell.length_a   1.000
_cell.length_b   1.000
_cell.length_c   1.000
_cell.angle_alpha   90.00
_cell.angle_beta   90.00
_cell.angle_gamma   90.00
#
_symmetry.space_group_name_H-M   'P 1'
#
loop_
_entity.id
_entity.type
_entity.pdbx_description
1 polymer ?
#
loop_
_entity_poly.entity_id
_entity_poly.type
_entity_poly.pdbx_seq_one_letter_code
_entity_poly.pdbx_strand_id
1 'polypeptide(L)' 'MLAVRRVQDVIDGAVTVQLPADFTARRVEVIVLPVETVEDEPTRLQELLLTAPVISEDELQGFRHVREWMNEWTVHEF' A
#
# COMPACT_ATOMS: atom_id res chain seq x y z
N MET A 1 9.77 28.77 18.75
CA MET A 1 10.47 28.21 17.58
C MET A 1 9.45 27.36 16.83
N LEU A 2 9.10 27.72 15.60
CA LEU A 2 8.14 26.95 14.79
C LEU A 2 8.95 26.11 13.80
N ALA A 3 8.93 24.79 13.95
CA ALA A 3 9.64 23.88 13.07
C ALA A 3 8.62 23.19 12.17
N VAL A 4 8.80 23.29 10.85
CA VAL A 4 7.94 22.63 9.86
C VAL A 4 8.70 21.45 9.28
N ARG A 5 8.21 20.22 9.53
CA ARG A 5 8.70 19.01 8.87
C ARG A 5 7.90 18.78 7.60
N ARG A 6 8.58 18.66 6.47
CA ARG A 6 7.97 18.31 5.18
C ARG A 6 8.79 17.23 4.51
N VAL A 7 8.14 16.16 4.08
CA VAL A 7 8.74 15.15 3.22
C VAL A 7 8.47 15.60 1.78
N GLN A 8 9.52 15.62 0.96
CA GLN A 8 9.43 15.93 -0.46
C GLN A 8 10.33 14.97 -1.23
N ASP A 9 9.90 14.61 -2.43
CA ASP A 9 10.74 13.87 -3.36
C ASP A 9 11.87 14.76 -3.86
N VAL A 10 13.03 14.15 -4.07
CA VAL A 10 14.18 14.81 -4.69
C VAL A 10 14.04 14.68 -6.20
N ILE A 11 13.73 15.78 -6.88
CA ILE A 11 13.60 15.85 -8.34
C ILE A 11 14.87 16.49 -8.89
N ASP A 12 15.57 15.80 -9.80
CA ASP A 12 16.82 16.27 -10.42
C ASP A 12 17.91 16.69 -9.42
N GLY A 13 17.95 16.06 -8.24
CA GLY A 13 18.92 16.38 -7.18
C GLY A 13 18.62 17.68 -6.43
N ALA A 14 17.45 18.28 -6.62
CA ALA A 14 17.03 19.51 -5.96
C ALA A 14 15.79 19.31 -5.06
N VAL A 15 15.71 20.11 -4.00
CA VAL A 15 14.53 20.23 -3.13
C VAL A 15 14.07 21.68 -3.12
N THR A 16 12.80 21.93 -3.42
CA THR A 16 12.24 23.29 -3.48
C THR A 16 11.34 23.56 -2.28
N VAL A 17 11.79 24.46 -1.40
CA VAL A 17 11.02 24.87 -0.22
C VAL A 17 10.33 26.20 -0.49
N GLN A 18 9.00 26.20 -0.54
CA GLN A 18 8.21 27.42 -0.60
C GLN A 18 7.90 27.92 0.82
N LEU A 19 8.35 29.12 1.12
CA LEU A 19 8.00 29.81 2.37
C LEU A 19 6.63 30.48 2.20
N PRO A 20 5.79 30.52 3.26
CA PRO A 20 4.50 31.20 3.19
C PRO A 20 4.69 32.72 3.07
N ALA A 21 3.71 33.40 2.47
CA ALA A 21 3.81 34.82 2.12
C ALA A 21 3.99 35.75 3.33
N ASP A 22 3.59 35.30 4.52
CA ASP A 22 3.70 35.99 5.80
C ASP A 22 4.97 35.60 6.59
N PHE A 23 5.93 34.90 5.97
CA PHE A 23 7.18 34.54 6.63
C PHE A 23 8.06 35.78 6.88
N THR A 24 8.17 36.18 8.14
CA THR A 24 8.82 37.44 8.54
C THR A 24 10.31 37.32 8.92
N ALA A 25 10.83 36.10 9.07
CA ALA A 25 12.21 35.90 9.53
C ALA A 25 13.22 36.12 8.40
N ARG A 26 14.38 36.71 8.74
CA ARG A 26 15.46 37.01 7.79
C ARG A 26 16.45 35.87 7.56
N ARG A 27 16.40 34.83 8.41
CA ARG A 27 17.29 33.66 8.34
C ARG A 27 16.45 32.40 8.49
N VAL A 28 16.76 31.41 7.67
CA VAL A 28 16.15 30.07 7.71
C VAL A 28 17.28 29.07 7.87
N GLU A 29 17.06 28.10 8.75
CA GLU A 29 17.91 26.92 8.89
C GLU A 29 17.15 25.74 8.28
N VAL A 30 17.81 24.99 7.41
CA VAL A 30 17.23 23.83 6.71
C VAL A 30 18.02 22.59 7.09
N ILE A 31 17.31 21.58 7.59
CA ILE A 31 17.88 20.28 7.94
C ILE A 31 17.34 19.26 6.93
N VAL A 32 18.23 18.69 6.13
CA VAL A 32 17.89 17.63 5.18
C VAL A 32 18.28 16.30 5.79
N LEU A 33 17.31 15.41 5.94
CA LEU A 33 17.52 14.05 6.42
C LEU A 33 17.08 13.09 5.31
N PRO A 34 17.91 12.10 4.94
CA PRO A 34 17.45 11.05 4.06
C PRO A 34 16.29 10.34 4.77
N VAL A 35 15.19 10.18 4.06
CA VAL A 35 14.10 9.31 4.49
C VAL A 35 14.37 7.99 3.80
N GLU A 36 14.81 6.99 4.57
CA GLU A 36 14.69 5.61 4.10
C GLU A 36 13.20 5.39 3.84
N THR A 37 12.85 4.94 2.64
CA THR A 37 11.47 4.55 2.30
C THR A 37 11.00 3.63 3.41
N VAL A 38 10.18 4.16 4.32
CA VAL A 38 9.33 3.30 5.12
C VAL A 38 8.39 2.74 4.07
N GLU A 39 8.58 1.48 3.72
CA GLU A 39 7.62 0.67 2.97
C GLU A 39 6.34 0.54 3.83
N ASP A 40 5.69 1.65 4.13
CA ASP A 40 4.37 1.76 4.74
C ASP A 40 3.30 1.96 3.65
N GLU A 41 3.69 1.95 2.37
CA GLU A 41 2.73 1.65 1.32
C GLU A 41 2.39 0.16 1.43
N PRO A 42 1.11 -0.19 1.67
CA PRO A 42 0.72 -1.58 1.71
C PRO A 42 1.16 -2.20 0.39
N THR A 43 2.06 -3.19 0.47
CA THR A 43 2.52 -3.91 -0.70
C THR A 43 1.29 -4.33 -1.48
N ARG A 44 1.31 -4.30 -2.83
CA ARG A 44 0.17 -4.74 -3.66
C ARG A 44 -0.46 -6.07 -3.20
N LEU A 45 0.35 -6.95 -2.61
CA LEU A 45 -0.09 -8.17 -1.94
C LEU A 45 -1.01 -7.93 -0.72
N GLN A 46 -0.67 -7.00 0.16
CA GLN A 46 -1.47 -6.62 1.33
C GLN A 46 -2.82 -6.02 0.93
N GLU A 47 -2.85 -5.17 -0.10
CA GLU A 47 -4.12 -4.66 -0.65
C GLU A 47 -4.99 -5.78 -1.21
N LEU A 48 -4.39 -6.75 -1.92
CA LEU A 48 -5.09 -7.93 -2.43
C LEU A 48 -5.62 -8.83 -1.31
N LEU A 49 -4.89 -8.96 -0.20
CA LEU A 49 -5.33 -9.75 0.96
C LEU A 49 -6.47 -9.08 1.73
N LEU A 50 -6.45 -7.76 1.85
CA LEU A 50 -7.53 -6.98 2.48
C LEU A 50 -8.79 -6.92 1.61
N THR A 51 -8.64 -6.98 0.29
CA THR A 51 -9.76 -7.01 -0.67
C THR A 51 -10.16 -8.41 -1.09
N ALA A 52 -9.54 -9.45 -0.52
CA ALA A 52 -9.85 -10.82 -0.84
C ALA A 52 -11.33 -11.10 -0.51
N PRO A 53 -12.09 -11.72 -1.43
CA PRO A 53 -13.46 -12.12 -1.14
C PRO A 53 -13.45 -13.09 0.02
N VAL A 54 -14.12 -12.71 1.11
CA VAL A 54 -14.32 -13.57 2.28
C VAL A 54 -15.44 -14.52 1.94
N ILE A 55 -15.10 -15.79 1.73
CA ILE A 55 -16.09 -16.85 1.54
C ILE A 55 -16.66 -17.24 2.91
N SER A 56 -17.99 -17.31 3.01
CA SER A 56 -18.66 -17.84 4.19
C SER A 56 -18.48 -19.36 4.29
N GLU A 57 -18.61 -19.92 5.50
CA GLU A 57 -18.48 -21.38 5.67
C GLU A 57 -19.53 -22.14 4.83
N ASP A 58 -20.74 -21.60 4.67
CA ASP A 58 -21.79 -22.20 3.85
C ASP A 58 -21.41 -22.26 2.36
N GLU A 59 -20.82 -21.18 1.83
CA GLU A 59 -20.31 -21.14 0.45
C GLU A 59 -19.14 -22.12 0.27
N LEU A 60 -18.25 -22.22 1.27
CA LEU A 60 -17.12 -23.14 1.26
C LEU A 60 -17.58 -24.62 1.20
N GLN A 61 -18.65 -24.98 1.94
CA GLN A 61 -19.25 -26.30 1.89
C GLN A 61 -19.85 -26.61 0.50
N GLY A 62 -20.51 -25.61 -0.12
CA GLY A 62 -21.00 -25.73 -1.49
C GLY A 62 -19.88 -26.03 -2.50
N PHE A 63 -18.75 -25.33 -2.41
CA PHE A 63 -17.58 -25.60 -3.26
C PHE A 63 -16.96 -26.99 -3.02
N ARG A 64 -16.87 -27.43 -1.76
CA ARG A 64 -16.36 -28.76 -1.42
C ARG A 64 -17.22 -29.86 -2.03
N HIS A 65 -18.54 -29.72 -1.90
CA HIS A 65 -19.50 -30.67 -2.46
C HIS A 65 -19.39 -30.78 -4.00
N VAL A 66 -19.31 -29.64 -4.69
CA VAL A 66 -19.13 -29.62 -6.17
C VAL A 66 -17.79 -30.25 -6.57
N ARG A 67 -16.72 -29.95 -5.83
CA ARG A 67 -15.39 -30.51 -6.10
C ARG A 67 -15.33 -32.01 -5.85
N GLU A 68 -15.97 -32.51 -4.80
CA GLU A 68 -16.09 -33.94 -4.52
C GLU A 68 -16.87 -34.63 -5.64
N TRP A 69 -18.02 -34.07 -6.02
CA TRP A 69 -18.81 -34.55 -7.16
C TRP A 69 -18.01 -34.56 -8.48
N MET A 70 -17.23 -33.52 -8.77
CA MET A 70 -16.37 -33.48 -9.96
C MET A 70 -15.23 -34.51 -9.92
N ASN A 71 -14.68 -34.81 -8.74
CA ASN A 71 -13.62 -35.81 -8.58
C ASN A 71 -14.18 -37.25 -8.67
N GLU A 72 -15.45 -37.45 -8.32
CA GLU A 72 -16.16 -38.73 -8.52
C GLU A 72 -16.51 -38.98 -9.99
N TRP A 73 -16.58 -37.95 -10.81
CA TRP A 73 -16.63 -38.07 -12.27
C TRP A 73 -15.25 -38.47 -12.80
N THR A 74 -14.85 -39.70 -12.51
CA THR A 74 -13.80 -40.37 -13.27
C THR A 74 -14.32 -40.50 -14.70
N VAL A 75 -13.67 -39.79 -15.62
CA VAL A 75 -13.91 -39.89 -17.06
C VAL A 75 -13.78 -41.36 -17.44
N HIS A 76 -14.90 -42.03 -17.74
CA HIS A 76 -14.85 -43.28 -18.46
C HIS A 76 -14.38 -42.95 -19.88
N GLU A 77 -13.09 -43.16 -20.13
CA GLU A 77 -12.55 -43.16 -21.49
C GLU A 77 -13.28 -44.26 -22.27
N PHE A 78 -13.91 -43.86 -23.38
CA PHE A 78 -14.56 -44.76 -24.34
C PHE A 78 -13.54 -45.52 -25.18
#